data_AF-A1TD96-F1
#
_entry.id   AF-A1TD96-F1
#
_cell.length_a   1.000
_cell.length_b   1.000
_cell.length_c   1.000
_cell.angle_alpha   90.00
_cell.angle_beta   90.00
_cell.angle_gamma   90.00
#
_symmetry.space_group_name_H-M   'P 1'
#
loop_
_entity.id
_entity.type
_entity.pdbx_description
1 polymer ?
#
loop_
_entity_poly.entity_id
_entity_poly.type
_entity_poly.pdbx_seq_one_letter_code
_entity_poly.pdbx_strand_id
1 'polypeptide(L)'
;MRSVALLVLFCFLASASVVSAQAEPPGIPDLRGYRTVPVDDFVVDGAAYFQTPDGLDCAILPTNGTAGCDGPLPATPAGANEIVLAAEVDTRGLRTTANPSFLAPPGHAVPELPEGAKIVYGDFECAAGSGPITLCAKGTPAMQWMMISAERTGIGPATDGLPPGFPDPNDFVVGDDEYLVGTGPKNMFPIFTVEGGLTCSIVTFSGGEIGCNGPLPGVSGGENEIFAQLPGATGIRRTDNPKFSTPDYPGQIRQLPVGHRVNGIGGTCMAIAGGVACYGTVAGRAQGFEVSATETTTFG
;
A
#
# COMPACT_ATOMS: atom_id res chain seq x y z
N MET A 1 -8.90 -69.20 23.65
CA MET A 1 -9.46 -68.44 22.51
C MET A 1 -10.12 -67.18 23.06
N ARG A 2 -9.44 -66.04 23.00
CA ARG A 2 -10.02 -64.73 23.35
C ARG A 2 -9.60 -63.73 22.27
N SER A 3 -10.56 -63.38 21.42
CA SER A 3 -10.42 -62.41 20.34
C SER A 3 -10.37 -61.00 20.91
N VAL A 4 -9.36 -60.22 20.51
CA VAL A 4 -9.26 -58.78 20.78
C VAL A 4 -9.71 -58.06 19.51
N ALA A 5 -10.80 -57.30 19.61
CA ALA A 5 -11.33 -56.48 18.53
C ALA A 5 -10.55 -55.16 18.46
N LEU A 6 -9.97 -54.88 17.30
CA LEU A 6 -9.25 -53.64 16.99
C LEU A 6 -10.27 -52.59 16.50
N LEU A 7 -10.42 -51.49 17.23
CA LEU A 7 -11.28 -50.37 16.85
C LEU A 7 -10.44 -49.36 16.06
N VAL A 8 -10.75 -49.18 14.77
CA VAL A 8 -10.09 -48.20 13.89
C VAL A 8 -10.88 -46.90 13.96
N LEU A 9 -10.26 -45.84 14.50
CA LEU A 9 -10.83 -44.50 14.58
C LEU A 9 -10.41 -43.69 13.33
N PHE A 10 -11.38 -43.39 12.46
CA PHE A 10 -11.20 -42.50 11.30
C PHE A 10 -11.34 -41.04 11.76
N CYS A 11 -10.24 -40.28 11.77
CA CYS A 11 -10.27 -38.83 11.91
C CYS A 11 -10.58 -38.19 10.55
N PHE A 12 -11.82 -37.71 10.37
CA PHE A 12 -12.17 -36.78 9.31
C PHE A 12 -11.63 -35.38 9.67
N LEU A 13 -10.58 -34.94 8.97
CA LEU A 13 -10.12 -33.55 8.98
C LEU A 13 -11.03 -32.74 8.05
N ALA A 14 -11.94 -31.96 8.64
CA ALA A 14 -12.72 -30.98 7.90
C ALA A 14 -11.85 -29.75 7.61
N SER A 15 -11.46 -29.57 6.35
CA SER A 15 -10.80 -28.37 5.87
C SER A 15 -11.78 -27.20 5.90
N ALA A 16 -11.63 -26.31 6.89
CA ALA A 16 -12.36 -25.05 6.92
C ALA A 16 -11.70 -24.06 5.96
N SER A 17 -12.37 -23.79 4.84
CA SER A 17 -12.02 -22.67 3.95
C SER A 17 -12.28 -21.36 4.69
N VAL A 18 -11.21 -20.67 5.09
CA VAL A 18 -11.30 -19.30 5.59
C VAL A 18 -11.53 -18.39 4.40
N VAL A 19 -12.79 -18.04 4.16
CA VAL A 19 -13.13 -16.90 3.30
C VAL A 19 -12.71 -15.66 4.06
N SER A 20 -11.64 -15.01 3.60
CA SER A 20 -11.23 -13.71 4.13
C SER A 20 -12.27 -12.68 3.67
N ALA A 21 -13.18 -12.29 4.56
CA ALA A 21 -14.11 -11.21 4.28
C ALA A 21 -13.34 -9.89 4.26
N GLN A 22 -13.02 -9.38 3.07
CA GLN A 22 -12.55 -8.00 2.91
C GLN A 22 -13.68 -7.08 3.37
N ALA A 23 -13.48 -6.41 4.51
CA ALA A 23 -14.39 -5.40 4.99
C ALA A 23 -14.38 -4.22 4.02
N GLU A 24 -15.58 -3.82 3.56
CA GLU A 24 -15.78 -2.69 2.63
C GLU A 24 -14.96 -1.46 3.09
N PRO A 25 -14.29 -0.74 2.16
CA PRO A 25 -13.61 0.49 2.50
C PRO A 25 -14.60 1.43 3.20
N PRO A 26 -14.20 2.07 4.32
CA PRO A 26 -15.11 2.97 4.98
C PRO A 26 -15.42 4.12 4.02
N GLY A 27 -16.69 4.49 3.90
CA GLY A 27 -17.10 5.62 3.08
C GLY A 27 -16.39 6.91 3.52
N ILE A 28 -16.41 7.92 2.64
CA ILE A 28 -15.83 9.24 2.92
C ILE A 28 -16.25 9.72 4.32
N PRO A 29 -15.30 10.09 5.20
CA PRO A 29 -15.62 10.56 6.55
C PRO A 29 -16.43 11.86 6.51
N ASP A 30 -17.49 11.93 7.32
CA ASP A 30 -18.29 13.15 7.45
C ASP A 30 -17.64 14.12 8.45
N LEU A 31 -16.95 15.13 7.91
CA LEU A 31 -16.29 16.17 8.70
C LEU A 31 -17.20 17.37 9.03
N ARG A 32 -18.49 17.35 8.63
CA ARG A 32 -19.39 18.49 8.85
C ARG A 32 -19.83 18.65 10.31
N GLY A 33 -19.78 17.56 11.08
CA GLY A 33 -20.11 17.56 12.51
C GLY A 33 -19.04 18.17 13.42
N TYR A 34 -17.84 18.42 12.89
CA TYR A 34 -16.72 18.95 13.67
C TYR A 34 -16.71 20.47 13.68
N ARG A 35 -16.41 21.05 14.85
CA ARG A 35 -16.26 22.49 15.01
C ARG A 35 -14.96 22.96 14.38
N THR A 36 -15.05 23.81 13.35
CA THR A 36 -13.87 24.43 12.77
C THR A 36 -13.18 25.36 13.78
N VAL A 37 -11.88 25.17 13.98
CA VAL A 37 -11.01 26.07 14.76
C VAL A 37 -10.23 27.01 13.83
N PRO A 38 -9.79 28.19 14.31
CA PRO A 38 -8.93 29.09 13.53
C PRO A 38 -7.62 28.38 13.18
N VAL A 39 -7.30 28.31 11.89
CA VAL A 39 -6.09 27.63 11.40
C VAL A 39 -4.80 28.39 11.78
N ASP A 40 -4.87 29.71 11.94
CA ASP A 40 -3.71 30.55 12.24
C ASP A 40 -2.99 30.16 13.54
N ASP A 41 -3.71 29.54 14.49
CA ASP A 41 -3.14 29.03 15.74
C ASP A 41 -2.24 27.80 15.53
N PHE A 42 -2.33 27.15 14.36
CA PHE A 42 -1.66 25.91 13.99
C PHE A 42 -0.58 26.11 12.92
N VAL A 43 -0.53 27.29 12.27
CA VAL A 43 0.32 27.51 11.11
C VAL A 43 1.73 27.94 11.51
N VAL A 44 2.71 27.19 11.04
CA VAL A 44 4.14 27.49 11.11
C VAL A 44 4.71 27.34 9.71
N ASP A 45 5.38 28.37 9.20
CA ASP A 45 6.07 28.36 7.90
C ASP A 45 5.22 27.86 6.71
N GLY A 46 3.91 28.16 6.72
CA GLY A 46 2.97 27.80 5.65
C GLY A 46 2.46 26.36 5.68
N ALA A 47 2.71 25.64 6.78
CA ALA A 47 2.12 24.34 7.09
C ALA A 47 1.33 24.42 8.40
N ALA A 48 0.23 23.69 8.51
CA ALA A 48 -0.55 23.61 9.75
C ALA A 48 -0.15 22.34 10.51
N TYR A 49 0.39 22.48 11.71
CA TYR A 49 0.83 21.37 12.56
C TYR A 49 -0.09 21.25 13.78
N PHE A 50 -0.46 20.03 14.14
CA PHE A 50 -1.27 19.76 15.34
C PHE A 50 -0.94 18.40 15.93
N GLN A 51 -1.11 18.26 17.24
CA GLN A 51 -1.13 16.96 17.90
C GLN A 51 -2.55 16.46 18.05
N THR A 52 -2.75 15.17 17.88
CA THR A 52 -4.02 14.54 18.21
C THR A 52 -4.10 14.26 19.72
N PRO A 53 -5.30 14.13 20.31
CA PRO A 53 -5.43 13.80 21.73
C PRO A 53 -4.75 12.48 22.17
N ASP A 54 -4.55 11.55 21.23
CA ASP A 54 -3.82 10.30 21.42
C ASP A 54 -2.31 10.38 21.12
N GLY A 55 -1.80 11.58 20.80
CA GLY A 55 -0.37 11.89 20.73
C GLY A 55 0.29 11.62 19.38
N LEU A 56 -0.47 11.57 18.28
CA LEU A 56 0.09 11.57 16.93
C LEU A 56 0.48 13.00 16.54
N ASP A 57 1.60 13.13 15.84
CA ASP A 57 2.04 14.41 15.26
C ASP A 57 1.52 14.50 13.84
N CYS A 58 0.61 15.44 13.58
CA CYS A 58 -0.05 15.58 12.29
C CYS A 58 0.24 16.93 11.65
N ALA A 59 0.21 16.96 10.32
CA ALA A 59 0.30 18.21 9.59
C ALA A 59 -0.50 18.22 8.29
N ILE A 60 -0.88 19.42 7.88
CA ILE A 60 -1.35 19.76 6.54
C ILE A 60 -0.23 20.57 5.89
N LEU A 61 0.29 20.07 4.78
CA LEU A 61 1.39 20.65 3.99
C LEU A 61 0.87 21.05 2.60
N PRO A 62 0.18 22.20 2.43
CA PRO A 62 -0.47 22.54 1.16
C PRO A 62 0.51 22.68 -0.01
N THR A 63 1.72 23.18 0.24
CA THR A 63 2.76 23.31 -0.80
C THR A 63 3.19 21.96 -1.36
N ASN A 64 3.10 20.90 -0.55
CA ASN A 64 3.40 19.52 -0.98
C ASN A 64 2.15 18.80 -1.49
N GLY A 65 0.96 19.38 -1.31
CA GLY A 65 -0.31 18.74 -1.64
C GLY A 65 -0.56 17.50 -0.79
N THR A 66 -0.10 17.48 0.47
CA THR A 66 -0.22 16.35 1.39
C THR A 66 -0.76 16.76 2.77
N ALA A 67 -1.46 15.84 3.42
CA ALA A 67 -1.70 15.88 4.86
C ALA A 67 -1.41 14.50 5.45
N GLY A 68 -1.17 14.39 6.74
CA GLY A 68 -0.84 13.10 7.34
C GLY A 68 -0.48 13.18 8.80
N CYS A 69 -0.11 12.03 9.36
CA CYS A 69 0.28 11.88 10.74
C CYS A 69 1.45 10.91 10.89
N ASP A 70 2.31 11.23 11.85
CA ASP A 70 3.41 10.42 12.34
C ASP A 70 3.12 9.90 13.74
N GLY A 71 3.69 8.74 14.06
CA GLY A 71 3.60 8.12 15.40
C GLY A 71 3.18 6.66 15.35
N PRO A 72 2.85 6.05 16.50
CA PRO A 72 2.44 4.65 16.55
C PRO A 72 1.03 4.46 15.96
N LEU A 73 0.94 4.17 14.66
CA LEU A 73 -0.34 4.02 13.99
C LEU A 73 -1.06 2.71 14.39
N PRO A 74 -2.28 2.79 14.94
CA PRO A 74 -3.04 1.60 15.33
C PRO A 74 -3.51 0.81 14.10
N ALA A 75 -3.76 -0.49 14.29
CA ALA A 75 -4.39 -1.36 13.29
C ALA A 75 -3.71 -1.33 11.90
N THR A 76 -2.37 -1.26 11.86
CA THR A 76 -1.59 -1.34 10.62
C THR A 76 -0.92 -2.71 10.44
N PRO A 77 -0.85 -3.25 9.20
CA PRO A 77 -0.40 -4.62 8.94
C PRO A 77 1.12 -4.85 9.12
N ALA A 78 1.93 -3.80 9.23
CA ALA A 78 3.39 -3.94 9.32
C ALA A 78 4.08 -2.89 10.21
N GLY A 79 3.39 -2.38 11.23
CA GLY A 79 3.97 -1.43 12.18
C GLY A 79 4.32 -0.08 11.53
N ALA A 80 3.52 0.35 10.54
CA ALA A 80 3.68 1.65 9.91
C ALA A 80 3.64 2.75 10.97
N ASN A 81 4.48 3.77 10.78
CA ASN A 81 4.60 4.89 11.70
C ASN A 81 4.33 6.25 11.05
N GLU A 82 3.94 6.25 9.78
CA GLU A 82 3.54 7.44 9.03
C GLU A 82 2.38 7.07 8.08
N ILE A 83 1.39 7.93 7.98
CA ILE A 83 0.30 7.85 7.00
C ILE A 83 0.22 9.16 6.22
N VAL A 84 0.24 9.07 4.90
CA VAL A 84 0.26 10.21 3.98
C VAL A 84 -1.02 10.21 3.14
N LEU A 85 -1.85 11.23 3.29
CA LEU A 85 -2.93 11.57 2.37
C LEU A 85 -2.39 12.49 1.26
N ALA A 86 -2.49 12.04 0.01
CA ALA A 86 -2.10 12.79 -1.18
C ALA A 86 -3.01 12.42 -2.36
N ALA A 87 -2.93 13.19 -3.45
CA ALA A 87 -3.73 12.92 -4.64
C ALA A 87 -3.28 11.64 -5.36
N GLU A 88 -1.97 11.51 -5.58
CA GLU A 88 -1.39 10.41 -6.35
C GLU A 88 -1.18 9.16 -5.49
N VAL A 89 -1.57 7.99 -6.02
CA VAL A 89 -1.48 6.68 -5.35
C VAL A 89 -0.04 6.37 -4.91
N ASP A 90 0.94 6.77 -5.72
CA ASP A 90 2.36 6.51 -5.48
C ASP A 90 2.90 7.29 -4.28
N THR A 91 2.27 8.43 -3.96
CA THR A 91 2.72 9.34 -2.91
C THR A 91 1.94 9.18 -1.60
N ARG A 92 0.65 8.81 -1.69
CA ARG A 92 -0.19 8.53 -0.52
C ARG A 92 0.03 7.11 -0.02
N GLY A 93 -0.09 6.83 1.26
CA GLY A 93 0.05 5.47 1.78
C GLY A 93 0.47 5.40 3.23
N LEU A 94 0.52 4.16 3.74
CA LEU A 94 1.21 3.83 4.98
C LEU A 94 2.71 3.73 4.72
N ARG A 95 3.54 4.13 5.68
CA ARG A 95 5.00 4.14 5.56
C ARG A 95 5.65 3.71 6.87
N THR A 96 6.84 3.14 6.74
CA THR A 96 7.78 2.96 7.84
C THR A 96 8.99 3.84 7.57
N THR A 97 9.13 4.93 8.32
CA THR A 97 10.18 5.94 8.10
C THR A 97 10.95 6.25 9.37
N ALA A 98 12.26 6.49 9.23
CA ALA A 98 13.09 7.06 10.29
C ALA A 98 13.10 8.60 10.26
N ASN A 99 12.55 9.20 9.20
CA ASN A 99 12.47 10.64 8.97
C ASN A 99 11.00 11.02 8.76
N PRO A 100 10.26 11.28 9.85
CA PRO A 100 8.83 11.57 9.79
C PRO A 100 8.55 12.93 9.11
N SER A 101 7.53 13.00 8.26
CA SER A 101 7.27 14.16 7.38
C SER A 101 6.35 15.21 8.00
N PHE A 102 5.61 14.86 9.04
CA PHE A 102 4.54 15.66 9.65
C PHE A 102 4.92 16.22 11.02
N LEU A 103 6.17 16.03 11.45
CA LEU A 103 6.74 16.72 12.59
C LEU A 103 6.91 18.23 12.30
N ALA A 104 6.58 19.05 13.30
CA ALA A 104 6.83 20.49 13.23
C ALA A 104 8.33 20.80 13.27
N PRO A 105 8.75 21.95 12.70
CA PRO A 105 10.13 22.40 12.77
C PRO A 105 10.62 22.54 14.22
N PRO A 106 11.88 22.18 14.52
CA PRO A 106 12.43 22.27 15.87
C PRO A 106 12.22 23.64 16.51
N GLY A 107 11.81 23.65 17.79
CA GLY A 107 11.60 24.88 18.57
C GLY A 107 10.19 25.46 18.51
N HIS A 108 9.27 24.84 17.78
CA HIS A 108 7.86 25.22 17.76
C HIS A 108 7.03 24.31 18.66
N ALA A 109 6.16 24.92 19.47
CA ALA A 109 5.16 24.16 20.20
C ALA A 109 4.04 23.76 19.23
N VAL A 110 3.70 22.48 19.20
CA VAL A 110 2.60 21.98 18.38
C VAL A 110 1.34 21.97 19.24
N PRO A 111 0.31 22.78 18.92
CA PRO A 111 -0.93 22.76 19.68
C PRO A 111 -1.68 21.45 19.47
N GLU A 112 -2.34 20.96 20.52
CA GLU A 112 -3.29 19.86 20.39
C GLU A 112 -4.55 20.35 19.66
N LEU A 113 -5.04 19.56 18.70
CA LEU A 113 -6.36 19.76 18.10
C LEU A 113 -7.42 19.14 19.03
N PRO A 114 -8.31 19.93 19.64
CA PRO A 114 -9.26 19.39 20.60
C PRO A 114 -10.21 18.37 19.98
N GLU A 115 -10.64 17.39 20.77
CA GLU A 115 -11.71 16.46 20.39
C GLU A 115 -12.96 17.21 19.87
N GLY A 116 -13.52 16.72 18.76
CA GLY A 116 -14.67 17.32 18.09
C GLY A 116 -14.33 18.58 17.28
N ALA A 117 -13.06 18.96 17.17
CA ALA A 117 -12.62 20.08 16.35
C ALA A 117 -12.03 19.63 15.01
N LYS A 118 -12.02 20.57 14.04
CA LYS A 118 -11.31 20.40 12.77
C LYS A 118 -10.56 21.66 12.35
N ILE A 119 -9.48 21.45 11.60
CA ILE A 119 -8.73 22.48 10.89
C ILE A 119 -9.08 22.37 9.41
N VAL A 120 -9.25 23.51 8.74
CA VAL A 120 -9.38 23.59 7.28
C VAL A 120 -8.20 24.42 6.77
N TYR A 121 -7.39 23.84 5.90
CA TYR A 121 -6.21 24.53 5.35
C TYR A 121 -5.91 24.08 3.92
N GLY A 122 -5.85 25.03 2.99
CA GLY A 122 -5.75 24.73 1.56
C GLY A 122 -6.96 23.92 1.09
N ASP A 123 -6.71 22.78 0.45
CA ASP A 123 -7.73 21.83 0.00
C ASP A 123 -7.93 20.65 0.97
N PHE A 124 -7.46 20.79 2.22
CA PHE A 124 -7.57 19.77 3.25
C PHE A 124 -8.49 20.18 4.40
N GLU A 125 -9.17 19.19 4.96
CA GLU A 125 -9.82 19.28 6.26
C GLU A 125 -9.33 18.12 7.13
N CYS A 126 -8.86 18.41 8.35
CA CYS A 126 -8.42 17.40 9.31
C CYS A 126 -9.11 17.59 10.66
N ALA A 127 -9.53 16.50 11.28
CA ALA A 127 -10.33 16.51 12.49
C ALA A 127 -9.88 15.47 13.51
N ALA A 128 -9.98 15.83 14.79
CA ALA A 128 -9.79 14.94 15.93
C ALA A 128 -11.18 14.51 16.44
N GLY A 129 -11.51 13.23 16.25
CA GLY A 129 -12.73 12.57 16.71
C GLY A 129 -12.71 12.23 18.19
N SER A 130 -13.80 11.62 18.65
CA SER A 130 -13.89 11.12 20.02
C SER A 130 -13.05 9.87 20.20
N GLY A 131 -12.17 9.87 21.20
CA GLY A 131 -11.18 8.80 21.38
C GLY A 131 -10.02 8.92 20.37
N PRO A 132 -9.31 7.81 20.07
CA PRO A 132 -8.15 7.82 19.17
C PRO A 132 -8.61 7.82 17.71
N ILE A 133 -9.38 8.85 17.30
CA ILE A 133 -9.90 8.99 15.93
C ILE A 133 -9.29 10.24 15.30
N THR A 134 -8.63 10.07 14.18
CA THR A 134 -8.18 11.18 13.34
C THR A 134 -8.68 10.97 11.91
N LEU A 135 -9.28 12.01 11.34
CA LEU A 135 -9.87 11.96 10.00
C LEU A 135 -9.31 13.13 9.20
N CYS A 136 -8.83 12.86 7.99
CA CYS A 136 -8.53 13.93 7.05
C CYS A 136 -9.17 13.67 5.71
N ALA A 137 -9.56 14.73 5.03
CA ALA A 137 -10.12 14.71 3.69
C ALA A 137 -9.39 15.73 2.81
N LYS A 138 -9.28 15.41 1.52
CA LYS A 138 -8.73 16.28 0.49
C LYS A 138 -9.78 16.54 -0.59
N GLY A 139 -9.95 17.80 -0.97
CA GLY A 139 -10.90 18.27 -1.98
C GLY A 139 -12.22 18.80 -1.41
N THR A 140 -12.96 19.54 -2.24
CA THR A 140 -14.29 20.07 -1.90
C THR A 140 -15.24 19.89 -3.09
N PRO A 141 -16.12 18.85 -3.11
CA PRO A 141 -16.30 17.81 -2.09
C PRO A 141 -15.06 16.91 -1.94
N ALA A 142 -14.96 16.21 -0.80
CA ALA A 142 -13.86 15.31 -0.52
C ALA A 142 -13.76 14.19 -1.58
N MET A 143 -12.58 14.04 -2.16
CA MET A 143 -12.27 13.04 -3.19
C MET A 143 -11.28 11.99 -2.70
N GLN A 144 -10.45 12.34 -1.73
CA GLN A 144 -9.57 11.40 -1.01
C GLN A 144 -9.72 11.62 0.50
N TRP A 145 -9.46 10.58 1.28
CA TRP A 145 -9.51 10.66 2.73
C TRP A 145 -8.53 9.70 3.39
N MET A 146 -8.17 10.01 4.62
CA MET A 146 -7.54 9.05 5.53
C MET A 146 -8.33 8.97 6.82
N MET A 147 -8.24 7.81 7.46
CA MET A 147 -8.82 7.53 8.76
C MET A 147 -7.77 6.81 9.60
N ILE A 148 -7.65 7.24 10.85
CA ILE A 148 -6.85 6.59 11.88
C ILE A 148 -7.81 6.33 13.03
N SER A 149 -7.90 5.07 13.46
CA SER A 149 -8.74 4.63 14.57
C SER A 149 -8.17 3.37 15.21
N ALA A 150 -8.61 3.04 16.42
CA ALA A 150 -8.20 1.79 17.07
C ALA A 150 -8.50 0.53 16.25
N GLU A 151 -9.53 0.56 15.40
CA GLU A 151 -9.97 -0.60 14.60
C GLU A 151 -9.35 -0.61 13.20
N ARG A 152 -9.01 0.56 12.65
CA ARG A 152 -8.57 0.71 11.26
C ARG A 152 -7.76 1.98 11.07
N THR A 153 -6.64 1.83 10.37
CA THR A 153 -5.89 2.94 9.78
C THR A 153 -5.77 2.72 8.28
N GLY A 154 -6.10 3.72 7.46
CA GLY A 154 -6.05 3.55 6.01
C GLY A 154 -6.47 4.79 5.22
N ILE A 155 -6.36 4.65 3.90
CA ILE A 155 -6.59 5.72 2.92
C ILE A 155 -7.70 5.28 1.96
N GLY A 156 -8.62 6.20 1.68
CA GLY A 156 -9.62 6.06 0.63
C GLY A 156 -9.55 7.19 -0.40
N PRO A 157 -10.21 7.01 -1.55
CA PRO A 157 -10.95 5.82 -1.95
C PRO A 157 -10.03 4.65 -2.27
N ALA A 158 -10.64 3.49 -2.48
CA ALA A 158 -9.97 2.40 -3.17
C ALA A 158 -9.42 2.89 -4.52
N THR A 159 -8.38 2.24 -5.00
CA THR A 159 -7.73 2.57 -6.27
C THR A 159 -8.66 2.20 -7.43
N ASP A 160 -9.01 3.19 -8.24
CA ASP A 160 -9.93 3.02 -9.34
C ASP A 160 -9.41 2.01 -10.39
N GLY A 161 -10.33 1.20 -10.91
CA GLY A 161 -10.06 0.28 -12.02
C GLY A 161 -9.49 -1.09 -11.62
N LEU A 162 -9.19 -1.32 -10.34
CA LEU A 162 -8.79 -2.64 -9.86
C LEU A 162 -10.00 -3.62 -9.87
N PRO A 163 -9.80 -4.90 -10.25
CA PRO A 163 -10.88 -5.88 -10.24
C PRO A 163 -11.28 -6.24 -8.80
N PRO A 164 -12.54 -6.68 -8.56
CA PRO A 164 -12.98 -7.12 -7.24
C PRO A 164 -12.08 -8.24 -6.68
N GLY A 165 -11.66 -8.09 -5.42
CA GLY A 165 -10.78 -9.05 -4.74
C GLY A 165 -9.29 -8.84 -4.98
N PHE A 166 -8.90 -7.98 -5.92
CA PHE A 166 -7.49 -7.63 -6.10
C PHE A 166 -7.01 -6.76 -4.93
N PRO A 167 -5.78 -6.97 -4.43
CA PRO A 167 -5.23 -6.16 -3.33
C PRO A 167 -5.18 -4.67 -3.67
N ASP A 168 -5.68 -3.82 -2.77
CA ASP A 168 -5.58 -2.36 -2.94
C ASP A 168 -4.22 -1.89 -2.44
N PRO A 169 -3.45 -1.12 -3.22
CA PRO A 169 -2.15 -0.64 -2.80
C PRO A 169 -2.23 0.31 -1.59
N ASN A 170 -3.36 0.94 -1.30
CA ASN A 170 -3.51 1.79 -0.10
C ASN A 170 -3.43 0.99 1.21
N ASP A 171 -3.62 -0.34 1.16
CA ASP A 171 -3.57 -1.23 2.32
C ASP A 171 -2.16 -1.75 2.63
N PHE A 172 -1.15 -1.37 1.83
CA PHE A 172 0.23 -1.84 1.95
C PHE A 172 1.15 -0.71 2.40
N VAL A 173 2.14 -1.06 3.21
CA VAL A 173 3.22 -0.15 3.58
C VAL A 173 4.10 0.09 2.37
N VAL A 174 4.31 1.35 2.00
CA VAL A 174 5.30 1.73 0.98
C VAL A 174 6.67 1.28 1.49
N GLY A 175 7.25 0.31 0.78
CA GLY A 175 8.63 -0.10 0.95
C GLY A 175 9.56 1.07 0.65
N ASP A 176 10.76 1.02 1.22
CA ASP A 176 11.77 2.03 0.98
C ASP A 176 12.26 2.01 -0.49
N ASP A 177 13.02 3.03 -0.87
CA ASP A 177 13.64 3.13 -2.20
C ASP A 177 14.82 2.13 -2.39
N GLU A 178 14.99 1.13 -1.50
CA GLU A 178 16.15 0.23 -1.49
C GLU A 178 16.02 -0.96 -2.46
N TYR A 179 14.97 -1.01 -3.28
CA TYR A 179 14.77 -2.07 -4.27
C TYR A 179 15.51 -1.84 -5.59
N LEU A 180 16.40 -0.85 -5.66
CA LEU A 180 17.33 -0.68 -6.77
C LEU A 180 18.56 -1.59 -6.60
N VAL A 181 18.95 -2.30 -7.65
CA VAL A 181 20.04 -3.29 -7.59
C VAL A 181 21.31 -2.74 -8.22
N GLY A 182 22.37 -2.64 -7.42
CA GLY A 182 23.67 -2.14 -7.87
C GLY A 182 23.74 -0.61 -7.97
N THR A 183 24.65 -0.08 -8.79
CA THR A 183 24.81 1.35 -8.98
C THR A 183 25.20 1.65 -10.42
N GLY A 184 24.49 2.58 -11.06
CA GLY A 184 24.84 3.06 -12.38
C GLY A 184 23.81 4.00 -12.98
N PRO A 185 24.14 4.65 -14.11
CA PRO A 185 23.34 5.72 -14.71
C PRO A 185 21.93 5.31 -15.18
N LYS A 186 21.65 4.01 -15.24
CA LYS A 186 20.34 3.46 -15.63
C LYS A 186 19.65 2.67 -14.52
N ASN A 187 20.19 2.68 -13.30
CA ASN A 187 19.62 1.94 -12.17
C ASN A 187 18.42 2.70 -11.58
N MET A 188 17.27 2.63 -12.26
CA MET A 188 16.06 3.37 -11.90
C MET A 188 14.81 2.50 -11.75
N PHE A 189 14.93 1.18 -11.95
CA PHE A 189 13.81 0.26 -11.88
C PHE A 189 13.97 -0.67 -10.69
N PRO A 190 12.95 -0.82 -9.84
CA PRO A 190 13.01 -1.73 -8.72
C PRO A 190 13.07 -3.17 -9.24
N ILE A 191 13.90 -3.98 -8.58
CA ILE A 191 14.00 -5.43 -8.76
C ILE A 191 14.01 -6.05 -7.37
N PHE A 192 13.09 -6.97 -7.12
CA PHE A 192 12.84 -7.51 -5.79
C PHE A 192 12.38 -8.95 -5.86
N THR A 193 12.57 -9.69 -4.78
CA THR A 193 11.97 -11.01 -4.59
C THR A 193 10.74 -10.91 -3.69
N VAL A 194 9.85 -11.89 -3.77
CA VAL A 194 8.72 -12.06 -2.84
C VAL A 194 8.64 -13.51 -2.36
N GLU A 195 7.73 -13.79 -1.43
CA GLU A 195 7.36 -15.18 -1.14
C GLU A 195 6.89 -15.92 -2.40
N GLY A 196 6.94 -17.26 -2.39
CA GLY A 196 6.62 -18.06 -3.58
C GLY A 196 7.75 -18.18 -4.60
N GLY A 197 8.91 -17.54 -4.34
CA GLY A 197 10.11 -17.71 -5.16
C GLY A 197 10.11 -16.91 -6.46
N LEU A 198 9.28 -15.86 -6.54
CA LEU A 198 9.25 -14.95 -7.68
C LEU A 198 10.32 -13.86 -7.52
N THR A 199 10.91 -13.46 -8.65
CA THR A 199 11.69 -12.23 -8.77
C THR A 199 10.99 -11.30 -9.75
N CYS A 200 10.67 -10.10 -9.29
CA CYS A 200 9.84 -9.13 -9.98
C CYS A 200 10.59 -7.86 -10.30
N SER A 201 10.14 -7.16 -11.34
CA SER A 201 10.64 -5.83 -11.68
C SER A 201 9.59 -4.96 -12.35
N ILE A 202 9.72 -3.64 -12.15
CA ILE A 202 8.88 -2.60 -12.76
C ILE A 202 9.75 -1.82 -13.76
N VAL A 203 9.80 -2.27 -15.02
CA VAL A 203 10.68 -1.71 -16.06
C VAL A 203 9.83 -1.01 -17.11
N THR A 204 9.50 0.27 -16.91
CA THR A 204 8.41 0.94 -17.65
C THR A 204 8.83 2.13 -18.54
N PHE A 205 10.12 2.44 -18.66
CA PHE A 205 10.56 3.62 -19.43
C PHE A 205 10.29 3.47 -20.94
N SER A 206 9.42 4.34 -21.48
CA SER A 206 9.02 4.41 -22.90
C SER A 206 8.29 3.18 -23.45
N GLY A 207 7.37 2.57 -22.68
CA GLY A 207 6.50 1.47 -23.15
C GLY A 207 6.88 0.10 -22.59
N GLY A 208 7.17 0.05 -21.28
CA GLY A 208 7.79 -1.12 -20.66
C GLY A 208 6.82 -2.10 -20.00
N GLU A 209 7.37 -3.02 -19.22
CA GLU A 209 6.64 -4.12 -18.58
C GLU A 209 6.85 -4.11 -17.07
N ILE A 210 5.78 -4.39 -16.34
CA ILE A 210 5.84 -4.94 -14.99
C ILE A 210 5.82 -6.45 -15.14
N GLY A 211 6.63 -7.19 -14.40
CA GLY A 211 6.54 -8.64 -14.45
C GLY A 211 7.39 -9.36 -13.45
N CYS A 212 7.18 -10.67 -13.37
CA CYS A 212 7.87 -11.56 -12.45
C CYS A 212 8.29 -12.85 -13.15
N ASN A 213 9.47 -13.33 -12.80
CA ASN A 213 9.99 -14.64 -13.17
C ASN A 213 9.96 -15.59 -11.98
N GLY A 214 9.55 -16.84 -12.19
CA GLY A 214 9.55 -17.88 -11.15
C GLY A 214 8.40 -18.88 -11.31
N PRO A 215 8.09 -19.65 -10.24
CA PRO A 215 6.96 -20.57 -10.23
C PRO A 215 5.63 -19.81 -10.37
N LEU A 216 4.75 -20.28 -11.25
CA LEU A 216 3.42 -19.70 -11.46
C LEU A 216 2.33 -20.73 -11.09
N PRO A 217 1.84 -20.72 -9.83
CA PRO A 217 0.80 -21.65 -9.39
C PRO A 217 -0.47 -21.59 -10.26
N GLY A 218 -1.06 -22.75 -10.53
CA GLY A 218 -2.23 -22.87 -11.41
C GLY A 218 -1.92 -22.82 -12.92
N VAL A 219 -0.68 -22.52 -13.31
CA VAL A 219 -0.25 -22.51 -14.72
C VAL A 219 0.42 -23.83 -15.09
N SER A 220 0.05 -24.39 -16.24
CA SER A 220 0.60 -25.63 -16.77
C SER A 220 1.26 -25.41 -18.12
N GLY A 221 2.43 -26.00 -18.36
CA GLY A 221 3.16 -25.86 -19.64
C GLY A 221 4.63 -25.45 -19.49
N GLY A 222 5.08 -25.20 -18.26
CA GLY A 222 6.46 -24.80 -17.96
C GLY A 222 6.70 -23.32 -18.20
N GLU A 223 5.64 -22.52 -18.30
CA GLU A 223 5.68 -21.07 -18.23
C GLU A 223 6.29 -20.62 -16.90
N ASN A 224 7.08 -19.56 -16.97
CA ASN A 224 7.91 -19.10 -15.87
C ASN A 224 7.98 -17.57 -15.79
N GLU A 225 7.20 -16.87 -16.62
CA GLU A 225 7.15 -15.41 -16.66
C GLU A 225 5.71 -14.93 -16.77
N ILE A 226 5.34 -13.98 -15.90
CA ILE A 226 4.09 -13.23 -15.96
C ILE A 226 4.39 -11.75 -16.14
N PHE A 227 3.60 -11.06 -16.96
CA PHE A 227 3.86 -9.66 -17.30
C PHE A 227 2.58 -8.86 -17.55
N ALA A 228 2.72 -7.55 -17.37
CA ALA A 228 1.80 -6.52 -17.84
C ALA A 228 2.59 -5.46 -18.61
N GLN A 229 2.32 -5.33 -19.91
CA GLN A 229 2.95 -4.33 -20.77
C GLN A 229 2.15 -3.03 -20.76
N LEU A 230 2.82 -1.88 -20.56
CA LEU A 230 2.20 -0.58 -20.37
C LEU A 230 2.60 0.42 -21.49
N PRO A 231 1.72 0.73 -22.46
CA PRO A 231 0.47 0.04 -22.82
C PRO A 231 0.74 -1.27 -23.56
N GLY A 232 -0.20 -2.21 -23.51
CA GLY A 232 -0.04 -3.48 -24.21
C GLY A 232 -0.85 -4.60 -23.59
N ALA A 233 -0.38 -5.83 -23.78
CA ALA A 233 -1.02 -7.02 -23.26
C ALA A 233 -0.57 -7.32 -21.82
N THR A 234 -1.44 -8.01 -21.08
CA THR A 234 -1.06 -8.80 -19.92
C THR A 234 -1.04 -10.27 -20.29
N GLY A 235 -0.17 -11.06 -19.67
CA GLY A 235 -0.09 -12.46 -20.02
C GLY A 235 0.98 -13.25 -19.29
N ILE A 236 0.99 -14.54 -19.60
CA ILE A 236 1.90 -15.52 -19.06
C ILE A 236 2.63 -16.14 -20.24
N ARG A 237 3.95 -16.30 -20.13
CA ARG A 237 4.77 -16.92 -21.17
C ARG A 237 5.90 -17.74 -20.58
N ARG A 238 6.47 -18.58 -21.43
CA ARG A 238 7.77 -19.21 -21.17
C ARG A 238 8.88 -18.34 -21.76
N THR A 239 9.94 -18.13 -20.99
CA THR A 239 11.15 -17.47 -21.44
C THR A 239 12.39 -18.24 -20.99
N ASP A 240 13.38 -18.33 -21.88
CA ASP A 240 14.73 -18.79 -21.52
C ASP A 240 15.66 -17.60 -21.19
N ASN A 241 15.15 -16.37 -21.29
CA ASN A 241 15.86 -15.13 -20.97
C ASN A 241 15.02 -14.31 -19.95
N PRO A 242 15.12 -14.63 -18.65
CA PRO A 242 14.24 -14.07 -17.62
C PRO A 242 14.66 -12.65 -17.24
N LYS A 243 14.15 -11.66 -17.98
CA LYS A 243 14.58 -10.26 -17.82
C LYS A 243 14.24 -9.67 -16.45
N PHE A 244 13.12 -10.04 -15.84
CA PHE A 244 12.71 -9.52 -14.53
C PHE A 244 13.56 -10.05 -13.36
N SER A 245 14.37 -11.09 -13.58
CA SER A 245 15.31 -11.61 -12.58
C SER A 245 16.78 -11.33 -12.93
N THR A 246 17.04 -10.55 -13.98
CA THR A 246 18.39 -10.27 -14.47
C THR A 246 18.65 -8.77 -14.38
N PRO A 247 19.15 -8.27 -13.23
CA PRO A 247 19.43 -6.85 -13.06
C PRO A 247 20.53 -6.36 -14.01
N ASP A 248 20.40 -5.11 -14.48
CA ASP A 248 21.39 -4.47 -15.35
C ASP A 248 22.76 -4.29 -14.66
N TYR A 249 22.77 -4.24 -13.33
CA TYR A 249 23.96 -4.08 -12.50
C TYR A 249 24.05 -5.22 -11.48
N PRO A 250 25.27 -5.68 -11.14
CA PRO A 250 25.44 -6.68 -10.10
C PRO A 250 25.06 -6.10 -8.74
N GLY A 251 24.39 -6.89 -7.92
CA GLY A 251 23.98 -6.51 -6.58
C GLY A 251 23.08 -7.55 -5.94
N GLN A 252 22.76 -7.34 -4.68
CA GLN A 252 21.79 -8.16 -3.97
C GLN A 252 20.38 -7.73 -4.36
N ILE A 253 19.56 -8.69 -4.79
CA ILE A 253 18.12 -8.50 -4.93
C ILE A 253 17.49 -8.73 -3.55
N ARG A 254 16.83 -7.69 -3.02
CA ARG A 254 16.17 -7.76 -1.70
C ARG A 254 14.78 -8.38 -1.82
N GLN A 255 14.30 -8.94 -0.72
CA GLN A 255 12.92 -9.41 -0.63
C GLN A 255 12.01 -8.26 -0.19
N LEU A 256 10.89 -8.08 -0.90
CA LEU A 256 9.79 -7.23 -0.46
C LEU A 256 8.96 -8.03 0.56
N PRO A 257 8.87 -7.58 1.83
CA PRO A 257 8.13 -8.32 2.85
C PRO A 257 6.62 -8.29 2.58
N VAL A 258 5.91 -9.35 2.97
CA VAL A 258 4.44 -9.39 2.90
C VAL A 258 3.84 -8.17 3.60
N GLY A 259 2.80 -7.58 3.01
CA GLY A 259 2.16 -6.35 3.50
C GLY A 259 2.89 -5.07 3.09
N HIS A 260 3.97 -5.16 2.31
CA HIS A 260 4.63 -4.01 1.69
C HIS A 260 4.35 -3.93 0.19
N ARG A 261 4.48 -2.72 -0.35
CA ARG A 261 4.43 -2.43 -1.78
C ARG A 261 5.67 -1.67 -2.22
N VAL A 262 6.03 -1.82 -3.49
CA VAL A 262 7.05 -1.01 -4.15
C VAL A 262 6.43 -0.30 -5.34
N ASN A 263 6.77 0.97 -5.49
CA ASN A 263 6.37 1.77 -6.64
C ASN A 263 7.54 1.86 -7.62
N GLY A 264 7.24 1.73 -8.90
CA GLY A 264 8.12 2.13 -9.99
C GLY A 264 7.39 3.12 -10.88
N ILE A 265 8.04 3.55 -11.96
CA ILE A 265 7.43 4.52 -12.88
C ILE A 265 6.14 3.92 -13.47
N GLY A 266 4.97 4.46 -13.13
CA GLY A 266 3.69 4.01 -13.69
C GLY A 266 3.25 2.58 -13.32
N GLY A 267 3.80 2.01 -12.25
CA GLY A 267 3.45 0.66 -11.79
C GLY A 267 3.70 0.47 -10.30
N THR A 268 2.88 -0.38 -9.68
CA THR A 268 2.99 -0.75 -8.27
C THR A 268 2.91 -2.26 -8.13
N CYS A 269 3.74 -2.81 -7.26
CA CYS A 269 3.69 -4.22 -6.88
C CYS A 269 3.58 -4.37 -5.36
N MET A 270 2.72 -5.27 -4.91
CA MET A 270 2.39 -5.55 -3.52
C MET A 270 2.78 -6.99 -3.20
N ALA A 271 3.58 -7.19 -2.16
CA ALA A 271 3.89 -8.52 -1.65
C ALA A 271 2.72 -9.04 -0.82
N ILE A 272 2.08 -10.10 -1.32
CA ILE A 272 1.01 -10.81 -0.63
C ILE A 272 1.52 -12.15 -0.10
N ALA A 273 0.77 -12.78 0.80
CA ALA A 273 1.14 -14.09 1.33
C ALA A 273 1.31 -15.10 0.17
N GLY A 274 2.51 -15.68 0.07
CA GLY A 274 2.84 -16.65 -0.97
C GLY A 274 3.02 -16.09 -2.40
N GLY A 275 3.06 -14.77 -2.60
CA GLY A 275 3.31 -14.22 -3.94
C GLY A 275 3.26 -12.69 -4.05
N VAL A 276 2.67 -12.19 -5.12
CA VAL A 276 2.69 -10.76 -5.50
C VAL A 276 1.45 -10.37 -6.30
N ALA A 277 0.96 -9.14 -6.09
CA ALA A 277 -0.02 -8.50 -6.95
C ALA A 277 0.60 -7.23 -7.56
N CYS A 278 0.62 -7.13 -8.88
CA CYS A 278 1.22 -6.01 -9.59
C CYS A 278 0.22 -5.39 -10.56
N TYR A 279 0.20 -4.07 -10.64
CA TYR A 279 -0.61 -3.37 -11.63
C TYR A 279 0.05 -2.07 -12.09
N GLY A 280 -0.38 -1.58 -13.23
CA GLY A 280 -0.07 -0.23 -13.70
C GLY A 280 -1.30 0.39 -14.35
N THR A 281 -1.32 1.72 -14.39
CA THR A 281 -2.44 2.48 -14.97
C THR A 281 -1.97 3.21 -16.22
N VAL A 282 -2.60 2.95 -17.36
CA VAL A 282 -2.33 3.65 -18.62
C VAL A 282 -3.62 4.21 -19.18
N ALA A 283 -3.64 5.52 -19.48
CA ALA A 283 -4.82 6.22 -19.98
C ALA A 283 -6.09 5.99 -19.10
N GLY A 284 -5.91 5.92 -17.78
CA GLY A 284 -6.99 5.71 -16.81
C GLY A 284 -7.50 4.26 -16.72
N ARG A 285 -6.83 3.29 -17.35
CA ARG A 285 -7.16 1.86 -17.24
C ARG A 285 -6.07 1.12 -16.49
N ALA A 286 -6.47 0.42 -15.43
CA ALA A 286 -5.58 -0.47 -14.71
C ALA A 286 -5.48 -1.81 -15.46
N GLN A 287 -4.27 -2.34 -15.50
CA GLN A 287 -3.97 -3.68 -15.99
C GLN A 287 -2.82 -4.26 -15.18
N GLY A 288 -2.80 -5.58 -15.03
CA GLY A 288 -1.89 -6.20 -14.07
C GLY A 288 -2.08 -7.69 -13.96
N PHE A 289 -1.57 -8.22 -12.85
CA PHE A 289 -1.61 -9.62 -12.53
C PHE A 289 -1.49 -9.86 -11.03
N GLU A 290 -1.94 -11.04 -10.61
CA GLU A 290 -1.77 -11.56 -9.27
C GLU A 290 -1.20 -12.97 -9.34
N VAL A 291 -0.16 -13.23 -8.55
CA VAL A 291 0.34 -14.56 -8.27
C VAL A 291 0.17 -14.81 -6.77
N SER A 292 -0.68 -15.77 -6.42
CA SER A 292 -0.89 -16.22 -5.06
C SER A 292 -0.23 -17.59 -4.85
N ALA A 293 -0.34 -18.13 -3.63
CA ALA A 293 0.15 -19.47 -3.33
C ALA A 293 -0.51 -20.59 -4.18
N THR A 294 -1.69 -20.34 -4.75
CA THR A 294 -2.50 -21.38 -5.41
C THR A 294 -2.84 -21.07 -6.87
N GLU A 295 -2.86 -19.80 -7.26
CA GLU A 295 -3.34 -19.37 -8.57
C GLU A 295 -2.56 -18.18 -9.10
N THR A 296 -2.53 -18.07 -10.42
CA THR A 296 -1.95 -16.97 -11.18
C THR A 296 -3.01 -16.40 -12.12
N THR A 297 -3.28 -15.09 -12.03
CA THR A 297 -4.30 -14.40 -12.84
C THR A 297 -3.75 -13.12 -13.46
N THR A 298 -4.37 -12.67 -14.56
CA THR A 298 -4.06 -11.42 -15.26
C THR A 298 -5.35 -10.65 -15.54
N PHE A 299 -5.28 -9.32 -15.63
CA PHE A 299 -6.41 -8.47 -16.04
C PHE A 299 -5.91 -7.29 -16.89
N GLY A 300 -6.81 -6.69 -17.67
CA GLY A 300 -6.50 -5.56 -18.56
C GLY A 300 -7.38 -5.52 -19.80
#